data_AF-A0A1M7S0T3-F1
#
_entry.id   AF-A0A1M7S0T3-F1
#
_cell.length_a   1.000
_cell.length_b   1.000
_cell.length_c   1.000
_cell.angle_alpha   90.00
_cell.angle_beta   90.00
_cell.angle_gamma   90.00
#
_symmetry.space_group_name_H-M   'P 1'
#
loop_
_entity.id
_entity.type
_entity.pdbx_description
1 polymer ?
#
loop_
_entity_poly.entity_id
_entity_poly.type
_entity_poly.pdbx_seq_one_letter_code
_entity_poly.pdbx_strand_id
1 'polypeptide(L)'
;MKSEEITVDKVLELKEADIEKLTFKELMDIIETIKGYFISTELDIEKQVVLYSKAITLLTKAREKLITIKKEKEEIDRKYEEFLKNVEEQ
;
A
#
# COMPACT_ATOMS: atom_id res chain seq x y z
N MET A 1 13.39 11.09 5.45
CA MET A 1 12.40 11.69 6.37
C MET A 1 12.47 10.92 7.66
N LYS A 2 12.59 11.61 8.81
CA LYS A 2 12.53 10.97 10.13
C LYS A 2 11.17 10.27 10.24
N SER A 3 11.18 9.03 10.70
CA SER A 3 9.98 8.27 11.06
C SER A 3 9.30 8.97 12.22
N GLU A 4 8.43 9.94 11.91
CA GLU A 4 7.43 10.41 12.85
C GLU A 4 6.54 9.22 13.18
N GLU A 5 6.34 8.92 14.46
CA GLU A 5 5.36 7.92 14.89
C GLU A 5 3.99 8.28 14.30
N ILE A 6 3.46 7.35 13.51
CA ILE A 6 2.13 7.46 12.92
C ILE A 6 1.15 7.14 14.06
N THR A 7 0.46 8.17 14.55
CA THR A 7 -0.56 8.03 15.60
C THR A 7 -1.94 7.74 15.00
N VAL A 8 -2.84 7.13 15.76
CA VAL A 8 -4.24 6.87 15.33
C VAL A 8 -4.91 8.12 14.79
N ASP A 9 -4.77 9.24 15.48
CA ASP A 9 -5.46 10.47 15.10
C ASP A 9 -4.99 10.97 13.73
N LYS A 10 -3.67 10.91 13.47
CA LYS A 10 -3.12 11.19 12.13
C LYS A 10 -3.68 10.22 11.09
N VAL A 11 -3.80 8.94 11.43
CA VAL A 11 -4.41 7.95 10.53
C VAL A 11 -5.86 8.29 10.26
N LEU A 12 -6.65 8.70 11.25
CA LEU A 12 -8.05 9.08 11.10
C LEU A 12 -8.24 10.33 10.23
N GLU A 13 -7.27 11.24 10.21
CA GLU A 13 -7.31 12.47 9.42
C GLU A 13 -6.89 12.31 7.94
N LEU A 14 -6.18 11.22 7.59
CA LEU A 14 -5.73 10.97 6.20
C LEU A 14 -6.88 11.04 5.18
N LYS A 15 -6.78 11.90 4.17
CA LYS A 15 -7.78 11.95 3.10
C LYS A 15 -7.42 10.96 2.00
N GLU A 16 -8.40 10.56 1.19
CA GLU A 16 -8.16 9.67 0.05
C GLU A 16 -7.09 10.23 -0.90
N ALA A 17 -7.13 11.53 -1.18
CA ALA A 17 -6.14 12.21 -2.02
C ALA A 17 -4.71 12.13 -1.48
N ASP A 18 -4.54 11.99 -0.17
CA ASP A 18 -3.22 11.81 0.46
C ASP A 18 -2.79 10.34 0.35
N ILE A 19 -3.72 9.40 0.55
CA ILE A 19 -3.49 7.95 0.40
C ILE A 19 -2.99 7.60 -1.00
N GLU A 20 -3.55 8.22 -2.04
CA GLU A 20 -3.14 7.99 -3.44
C GLU A 20 -1.65 8.25 -3.69
N LYS A 21 -1.09 9.24 -3.00
CA LYS A 21 0.30 9.69 -3.16
C LYS A 21 1.30 8.80 -2.42
N LEU A 22 0.83 7.95 -1.51
CA LEU A 22 1.71 7.11 -0.69
C LEU A 22 2.38 6.02 -1.53
N THR A 23 3.60 5.67 -1.15
CA THR A 23 4.29 4.49 -1.64
C THR A 23 3.70 3.21 -1.03
N PHE A 24 3.97 2.07 -1.66
CA PHE A 24 3.52 0.77 -1.12
C PHE A 24 4.02 0.56 0.32
N LYS A 25 5.28 0.91 0.60
CA LYS A 25 5.86 0.78 1.95
C LYS A 25 5.10 1.62 2.98
N GLU A 26 4.86 2.89 2.68
CA GLU A 26 4.14 3.79 3.59
C GLU A 26 2.71 3.30 3.85
N LEU A 27 2.02 2.79 2.82
CA LEU A 27 0.70 2.18 2.99
C LEU A 27 0.75 1.00 3.97
N MET A 28 1.75 0.12 3.84
CA MET A 28 1.91 -1.04 4.72
C MET A 28 2.28 -0.64 6.15
N ASP A 29 3.15 0.35 6.33
CA ASP A 29 3.54 0.86 7.64
C ASP A 29 2.30 1.43 8.39
N ILE A 30 1.41 2.14 7.69
CA ILE A 30 0.14 2.62 8.27
C ILE A 30 -0.80 1.46 8.60
N ILE A 31 -0.90 0.44 7.75
CA ILE A 31 -1.76 -0.73 8.00
C ILE A 31 -1.31 -1.49 9.26
N GLU A 32 0.00 -1.72 9.42
CA GLU A 32 0.53 -2.39 10.62
C GLU A 32 0.29 -1.54 11.87
N THR A 33 0.39 -0.21 11.75
CA THR A 33 0.02 0.73 12.80
C THR A 33 -1.45 0.54 13.21
N ILE A 34 -2.39 0.57 12.26
CA ILE A 34 -3.82 0.35 12.52
C ILE A 34 -4.07 -1.01 13.20
N LYS A 35 -3.42 -2.07 12.71
CA LYS A 35 -3.54 -3.41 13.27
C LYS A 35 -3.06 -3.48 14.72
N GLY A 36 -1.98 -2.79 15.06
CA GLY A 36 -1.51 -2.68 16.45
C GLY A 36 -2.57 -2.10 17.39
N TYR A 37 -3.34 -1.11 16.91
CA TYR A 37 -4.40 -0.47 17.69
C TYR A 37 -5.64 -1.34 17.88
N PHE A 38 -5.96 -2.26 16.96
CA PHE A 38 -7.06 -3.22 17.18
C PHE A 38 -6.78 -4.23 18.29
N ILE A 39 -5.52 -4.46 18.63
CA ILE A 39 -5.12 -5.37 19.71
C ILE A 39 -5.26 -4.66 21.08
N SER A 40 -5.24 -3.32 21.11
CA SER A 40 -5.46 -2.55 22.34
C SER A 40 -6.96 -2.32 22.58
N THR A 41 -7.49 -2.94 23.64
CA THR A 41 -8.94 -3.03 23.97
C THR A 41 -9.61 -1.73 24.44
N GLU A 42 -8.97 -0.56 24.29
CA GLU A 42 -9.47 0.72 24.85
C GLU A 42 -10.07 1.69 23.81
N LEU A 43 -10.12 1.32 22.52
CA LEU A 43 -10.73 2.18 21.50
C LEU A 43 -12.25 2.07 21.50
N ASP A 44 -12.92 3.21 21.48
CA ASP A 44 -14.37 3.30 21.25
C ASP A 44 -14.77 2.64 19.91
N ILE A 45 -15.93 1.98 19.91
CA ILE A 45 -16.38 1.14 18.79
C ILE A 45 -16.56 1.95 17.50
N GLU A 46 -16.99 3.22 17.59
CA GLU A 46 -17.13 4.08 16.41
C GLU A 46 -15.77 4.34 15.76
N LYS A 47 -14.74 4.63 16.58
CA LYS A 47 -13.37 4.82 16.09
C LYS A 47 -12.82 3.53 15.46
N GLN A 48 -13.11 2.37 16.05
CA GLN A 48 -12.70 1.09 15.49
C GLN A 48 -13.29 0.86 14.10
N VAL A 49 -14.59 1.13 13.90
CA VAL A 49 -15.27 0.97 12.61
C VAL A 49 -14.64 1.89 11.55
N VAL A 50 -14.36 3.15 11.89
CA VAL A 50 -13.70 4.10 10.98
C VAL A 50 -12.30 3.62 10.60
N LEU A 51 -11.52 3.14 11.58
CA LEU A 51 -10.18 2.60 11.33
C LEU A 51 -10.22 1.37 10.41
N TYR A 52 -11.20 0.48 10.57
CA TYR A 52 -11.36 -0.69 9.70
C TYR A 52 -11.64 -0.28 8.26
N SER A 53 -12.58 0.65 8.06
CA SER A 53 -12.88 1.19 6.73
C SER A 53 -11.61 1.77 6.08
N LYS A 54 -10.82 2.49 6.87
CA LYS A 54 -9.57 3.09 6.40
C LYS A 54 -8.50 2.07 6.04
N ALA A 55 -8.35 1.02 6.85
CA ALA A 55 -7.46 -0.08 6.56
C ALA A 55 -7.83 -0.77 5.23
N ILE A 56 -9.12 -0.96 4.96
CA ILE A 56 -9.60 -1.52 3.69
C ILE A 56 -9.21 -0.62 2.52
N THR A 57 -9.38 0.70 2.63
CA THR A 57 -8.95 1.65 1.59
C THR A 57 -7.44 1.58 1.35
N LEU A 58 -6.63 1.58 2.41
CA LEU A 58 -5.17 1.46 2.32
C LEU A 58 -4.75 0.14 1.67
N LEU A 59 -5.36 -0.98 2.07
CA LEU A 59 -5.11 -2.31 1.50
C LEU A 59 -5.49 -2.40 0.02
N THR A 60 -6.62 -1.79 -0.35
CA THR A 60 -7.07 -1.73 -1.74
C THR A 60 -6.04 -1.00 -2.60
N LYS A 61 -5.54 0.14 -2.13
CA LYS A 61 -4.51 0.93 -2.82
C LYS A 61 -3.17 0.20 -2.89
N ALA A 62 -2.77 -0.47 -1.83
CA ALA A 62 -1.57 -1.31 -1.81
C ALA A 62 -1.67 -2.43 -2.86
N ARG A 63 -2.83 -3.10 -2.95
CA ARG A 63 -3.11 -4.13 -3.96
C ARG A 63 -3.06 -3.57 -5.39
N GLU A 64 -3.63 -2.40 -5.64
CA GLU A 64 -3.57 -1.75 -6.96
C GLU A 64 -2.12 -1.52 -7.40
N LYS A 65 -1.27 -0.98 -6.52
CA LYS A 65 0.15 -0.75 -6.82
C LYS A 65 0.89 -2.06 -7.10
N LEU A 66 0.61 -3.14 -6.38
CA LEU A 66 1.19 -4.46 -6.65
C LEU A 66 0.78 -5.01 -8.03
N ILE A 67 -0.48 -4.83 -8.42
CA ILE A 67 -0.96 -5.25 -9.75
C ILE A 67 -0.23 -4.48 -10.84
N THR A 68 -0.02 -3.18 -10.68
CA THR A 68 0.73 -2.36 -11.63
C THR A 68 2.17 -2.86 -11.77
N ILE A 69 2.88 -3.03 -10.65
CA ILE A 69 4.27 -3.55 -10.65
C ILE A 69 4.35 -4.93 -11.31
N LYS A 70 3.37 -5.81 -11.05
CA LYS A 70 3.33 -7.13 -11.67
C LYS A 70 3.22 -7.03 -13.20
N LYS A 71 2.35 -6.16 -13.71
CA LYS A 71 2.20 -5.94 -15.16
C LYS A 71 3.46 -5.35 -15.79
N GLU A 72 4.08 -4.38 -15.14
CA GLU A 72 5.35 -3.78 -15.60
C GLU A 72 6.45 -4.85 -15.70
N LYS A 73 6.54 -5.75 -14.72
CA LYS A 73 7.48 -6.89 -14.76
C LYS A 73 7.19 -7.81 -15.96
N GLU A 74 5.93 -8.21 -16.16
CA GLU A 74 5.53 -9.06 -17.29
C GLU A 74 5.85 -8.42 -18.66
N GLU A 75 5.76 -7.09 -18.76
CA GLU A 75 6.18 -6.36 -19.96
C GLU A 75 7.70 -6.35 -20.17
N ILE A 76 8.48 -6.17 -19.10
CA ILE A 76 9.95 -6.21 -19.15
C ILE A 76 10.42 -7.61 -19.56
N ASP A 77 9.88 -8.65 -18.92
CA ASP A 77 10.24 -10.05 -19.20
C ASP A 77 9.98 -10.39 -20.69
N ARG A 78 8.82 -10.00 -21.22
CA ARG A 78 8.50 -10.16 -22.65
C ARG A 78 9.46 -9.43 -23.57
N LYS A 79 9.77 -8.15 -23.30
CA LYS A 79 10.72 -7.37 -24.11
C LYS A 79 12.12 -7.97 -24.08
N TYR A 80 12.51 -8.53 -22.94
CA TYR A 80 13.78 -9.21 -22.77
C TYR A 80 13.84 -10.51 -23.59
N GLU A 81 12.78 -11.33 -23.56
CA GLU A 81 12.68 -12.53 -24.40
C GLU A 81 12.72 -12.21 -25.91
N GLU A 82 12.01 -11.16 -26.34
CA GLU A 82 12.05 -10.68 -27.73
C GLU A 82 13.46 -10.24 -28.13
N PHE A 83 14.15 -9.51 -27.24
CA PHE A 83 15.54 -9.10 -27.47
C PHE A 83 16.48 -10.29 -27.64
N LEU A 84 16.39 -11.31 -26.78
CA LEU A 84 17.23 -12.50 -26.87
C LEU A 84 17.04 -13.25 -28.19
N LYS A 85 15.78 -13.44 -28.63
CA LYS A 85 15.48 -14.08 -29.93
C LYS A 85 16.11 -13.32 -31.09
N ASN A 86 15.99 -11.99 -31.10
CA ASN A 86 16.58 -11.16 -32.15
C ASN A 86 18.12 -11.21 -32.16
N VAL A 87 18.76 -11.48 -31.03
CA VAL A 87 20.23 -11.63 -30.93
C VAL A 87 20.66 -13.04 -31.34
N GLU A 88 19.89 -14.08 -31.05
CA GLU A 88 20.18 -15.47 -31.45
C GLU A 88 19.92 -15.74 -32.94
N GLU A 89 19.03 -14.97 -33.58
CA GLU A 89 18.73 -15.04 -35.02
C GLU A 89 19.71 -14.23 -35.91
N GLN A 90 20.71 -13.56 -35.31
CA GLN A 90 21.82 -12.86 -36.00
C GLN A 90 23.12 -13.68 -35.99
#